data_AF-A0A2G9GCC9-F1
#
_entry.id   AF-A0A2G9GCC9-F1
#
_cell.length_a   1.000
_cell.length_b   1.000
_cell.length_c   1.000
_cell.angle_alpha   90.00
_cell.angle_beta   90.00
_cell.angle_gamma   90.00
#
_symmetry.space_group_name_H-M   'P 1'
#
loop_
_entity.id
_entity.type
_entity.pdbx_description
1 polymer ?
#
loop_
_entity_poly.entity_id
_entity_poly.type
_entity_poly.pdbx_seq_one_letter_code
_entity_poly.pdbx_strand_id
1 'polypeptide(L)'
;MIQGFSERLVTASRPEIGLMFKKTLDILLQILVVFPTVEPLRCKVTSFIHRMVDTLGASVFPYLPKALGELLPESEPKELVGFLVLLNQLICKFGTLVRDILEEVYPAIASRALSILPRSEMESGPGSCAEEIRELQELQRIFFTFLHVIATHELSSVFLCPQGIGCFNMMMQLLLDACCNHKDILIRKACVQIFIRLIKDWCAGPYGEEKVPGFRSFITETFAMRCCLYSVLDKSFEFRDANTMVLFGEIVQAQKVMYEKFGNDFLVYLVSKFQNVRCPQDLAEQYCQKLQGNDFKALKSFYQSLVEKLRPQQNGSLVFR
;
A
#
# COMPACT_ATOMS: atom_id res chain seq x y z
N MET A 1 -25.28 -6.11 19.67
CA MET A 1 -25.37 -5.80 21.10
C MET A 1 -24.25 -6.54 21.85
N ILE A 2 -22.98 -6.12 21.70
CA ILE A 2 -21.78 -6.70 22.36
C ILE A 2 -20.84 -5.52 22.69
N GLN A 3 -21.35 -4.54 23.42
CA GLN A 3 -20.56 -3.35 23.80
C GLN A 3 -20.22 -3.51 25.27
N GLY A 4 -18.92 -3.48 25.62
CA GLY A 4 -18.45 -3.59 27.01
C GLY A 4 -17.77 -4.92 27.41
N PHE A 5 -17.63 -5.90 26.51
CA PHE A 5 -16.85 -7.11 26.79
C PHE A 5 -15.39 -6.89 26.38
N SER A 6 -14.50 -6.73 27.36
CA SER A 6 -13.06 -6.66 27.10
C SER A 6 -12.46 -8.05 26.94
N GLU A 7 -11.35 -8.14 26.21
CA GLU A 7 -10.61 -9.39 26.02
C GLU A 7 -10.29 -10.07 27.35
N ARG A 8 -9.74 -9.32 28.31
CA ARG A 8 -9.45 -9.81 29.66
C ARG A 8 -10.67 -10.36 30.39
N LEU A 9 -11.85 -9.76 30.20
CA LEU A 9 -13.06 -10.22 30.84
C LEU A 9 -13.45 -11.62 30.35
N VAL A 10 -13.39 -11.87 29.04
CA VAL A 10 -13.87 -13.12 28.45
C VAL A 10 -12.79 -14.21 28.38
N THR A 11 -11.51 -13.86 28.50
CA THR A 11 -10.41 -14.84 28.50
C THR A 11 -9.97 -15.23 29.91
N ALA A 12 -9.99 -14.29 30.86
CA ALA A 12 -9.49 -14.52 32.21
C ALA A 12 -10.59 -14.47 33.27
N SER A 13 -11.38 -13.40 33.31
CA SER A 13 -12.31 -13.18 34.43
C SER A 13 -13.57 -14.07 34.36
N ARG A 14 -14.09 -14.32 33.16
CA ARG A 14 -15.33 -15.07 32.89
C ARG A 14 -15.20 -15.87 31.59
N PRO A 15 -14.40 -16.95 31.59
CA PRO A 15 -14.14 -17.76 30.40
C PRO A 15 -15.39 -18.40 29.78
N GLU A 16 -16.42 -18.66 30.59
CA GLU A 16 -17.71 -19.19 30.12
C GLU A 16 -18.38 -18.27 29.09
N ILE A 17 -18.26 -16.95 29.27
CA ILE A 17 -18.79 -15.96 28.31
C ILE A 17 -18.01 -16.04 27.00
N GLY A 18 -16.68 -16.17 27.07
CA GLY A 18 -15.83 -16.39 25.89
C GLY A 18 -16.20 -17.66 25.14
N LEU A 19 -16.53 -18.75 25.86
CA LEU A 19 -17.01 -19.99 25.26
C LEU A 19 -18.35 -19.82 24.55
N MET A 20 -19.28 -19.05 25.12
CA MET A 20 -20.55 -18.74 24.45
C MET A 20 -20.33 -17.96 23.16
N PHE A 21 -19.45 -16.96 23.17
CA PHE A 21 -19.10 -16.22 21.95
C PHE A 21 -18.45 -17.10 20.87
N LYS A 22 -17.58 -18.04 21.26
CA LYS A 22 -17.01 -19.05 20.36
C LYS A 22 -18.09 -19.92 19.71
N LYS A 23 -19.03 -20.44 20.52
CA LYS A 23 -20.17 -21.22 20.01
C LYS A 23 -21.06 -20.40 19.07
N THR A 24 -21.30 -19.13 19.37
CA THR A 24 -22.04 -18.23 18.48
C THR A 24 -21.30 -18.02 17.16
N LEU A 25 -19.98 -17.85 17.21
CA LEU A 25 -19.16 -17.72 16.02
C LEU A 25 -19.25 -18.97 15.14
N ASP A 26 -19.15 -20.17 15.72
CA ASP A 26 -19.34 -21.44 14.99
C ASP A 26 -20.66 -21.50 14.22
N ILE A 27 -21.76 -21.12 14.88
CA ILE A 27 -23.09 -21.12 14.27
C ILE A 27 -23.16 -20.08 13.13
N LEU A 28 -22.63 -18.88 13.34
CA LEU A 28 -22.63 -17.84 12.30
C LEU A 28 -21.78 -18.21 11.08
N LEU A 29 -20.69 -18.96 11.27
CA LEU A 29 -19.91 -19.47 10.14
C LEU A 29 -20.65 -20.54 9.35
N GLN A 30 -21.52 -21.34 9.97
CA GLN A 30 -22.38 -22.27 9.23
C GLN A 30 -23.41 -21.53 8.38
N ILE A 31 -23.88 -20.37 8.84
CA ILE A 31 -24.82 -19.54 8.08
C ILE A 31 -24.20 -19.06 6.75
N LEU A 32 -22.91 -18.72 6.73
CA LEU A 32 -22.22 -18.33 5.50
C LEU A 32 -22.20 -19.47 4.46
N VAL A 33 -22.01 -20.71 4.92
CA VAL A 33 -21.99 -21.90 4.05
C VAL A 33 -23.38 -22.23 3.51
N VAL A 34 -24.43 -22.08 4.33
CA VAL A 34 -25.82 -22.41 3.94
C VAL A 34 -26.44 -21.32 3.07
N PHE A 35 -26.06 -20.05 3.27
CA PHE A 35 -26.61 -18.89 2.56
C PHE A 35 -25.51 -18.00 1.97
N PRO A 36 -24.67 -18.52 1.06
CA PRO A 36 -23.47 -17.81 0.57
C PRO A 36 -23.80 -16.59 -0.31
N THR A 37 -24.99 -16.51 -0.90
CA THR A 37 -25.37 -15.45 -1.84
C THR A 37 -26.12 -14.28 -1.17
N VAL A 38 -26.35 -14.33 0.15
CA VAL A 38 -27.15 -13.31 0.86
C VAL A 38 -26.24 -12.20 1.39
N GLU A 39 -26.03 -11.16 0.60
CA GLU A 39 -25.15 -10.00 0.90
C GLU A 39 -25.43 -9.35 2.29
N PRO A 40 -26.68 -9.04 2.70
CA PRO A 40 -26.93 -8.44 4.02
C PRO A 40 -26.47 -9.33 5.18
N LEU A 41 -26.53 -10.65 4.98
CA LEU A 41 -26.13 -11.63 5.98
C LEU A 41 -24.62 -11.71 6.09
N ARG A 42 -23.91 -11.77 4.96
CA ARG A 42 -22.45 -11.69 4.89
C ARG A 42 -21.93 -10.43 5.58
N CYS A 43 -22.52 -9.27 5.28
CA CYS A 43 -22.18 -8.01 5.94
C CYS A 43 -22.34 -8.05 7.47
N LYS A 44 -23.42 -8.67 7.98
CA LYS A 44 -23.66 -8.83 9.43
C LYS A 44 -22.68 -9.81 10.06
N VAL A 45 -22.33 -10.89 9.37
CA VAL A 45 -21.32 -11.85 9.84
C VAL A 45 -19.94 -11.20 9.88
N THR A 46 -19.51 -10.46 8.85
CA THR A 46 -18.26 -9.67 8.85
C THR A 46 -18.23 -8.69 10.03
N SER A 47 -19.33 -7.95 10.24
CA SER A 47 -19.47 -7.03 11.38
C SER A 47 -19.38 -7.75 12.73
N PHE A 48 -19.88 -8.98 12.83
CA PHE A 48 -19.76 -9.79 14.04
C PHE A 48 -18.31 -10.26 14.26
N ILE A 49 -17.63 -10.71 13.20
CA ILE A 49 -16.23 -11.15 13.27
C ILE A 49 -15.33 -10.00 13.74
N HIS A 50 -15.52 -8.78 13.23
CA HIS A 50 -14.83 -7.58 13.73
C HIS A 50 -14.89 -7.46 15.26
N ARG A 51 -16.07 -7.69 15.85
CA ARG A 51 -16.27 -7.62 17.30
C ARG A 51 -15.64 -8.81 18.02
N MET A 52 -15.64 -9.99 17.39
CA MET A 52 -14.98 -11.17 17.95
C MET A 52 -13.46 -11.04 17.94
N VAL A 53 -12.88 -10.38 16.94
CA VAL A 53 -11.45 -10.02 16.94
C VAL A 53 -11.12 -9.17 18.16
N ASP A 54 -11.93 -8.16 18.47
CA ASP A 54 -11.71 -7.31 19.65
C ASP A 54 -11.97 -8.04 20.97
N THR A 55 -13.02 -8.84 21.02
CA THR A 55 -13.51 -9.47 22.26
C THR A 55 -12.73 -10.73 22.61
N LEU A 56 -12.45 -11.62 21.65
CA LEU A 56 -11.80 -12.91 21.89
C LEU A 56 -10.27 -12.86 21.75
N GLY A 57 -9.73 -11.82 21.10
CA GLY A 57 -8.29 -11.73 20.82
C GLY A 57 -7.80 -12.95 20.04
N ALA A 58 -6.64 -13.50 20.44
CA ALA A 58 -6.01 -14.63 19.76
C ALA A 58 -6.87 -15.93 19.74
N SER A 59 -7.92 -16.01 20.57
CA SER A 59 -8.84 -17.14 20.52
C SER A 59 -9.70 -17.21 19.25
N VAL A 60 -9.70 -16.16 18.41
CA VAL A 60 -10.47 -16.13 17.15
C VAL A 60 -9.78 -16.87 16.00
N PHE A 61 -8.46 -17.10 16.06
CA PHE A 61 -7.67 -17.65 14.96
C PHE A 61 -8.21 -18.95 14.34
N PRO A 62 -8.65 -19.95 15.13
CA PRO A 62 -9.19 -21.19 14.55
C PRO A 62 -10.42 -20.99 13.64
N TYR A 63 -11.11 -19.88 13.79
CA TYR A 63 -12.34 -19.56 13.06
C TYR A 63 -12.08 -18.73 11.80
N LEU A 64 -10.93 -18.04 11.71
CA LEU A 64 -10.64 -17.08 10.64
C LEU A 64 -10.50 -17.74 9.26
N PRO A 65 -9.72 -18.82 9.06
CA PRO A 65 -9.57 -19.41 7.73
C PRO A 65 -10.91 -19.78 7.09
N LYS A 66 -11.78 -20.44 7.86
CA LYS A 66 -13.14 -20.78 7.42
C LYS A 66 -13.96 -19.54 7.11
N ALA A 67 -13.94 -18.54 7.98
CA ALA A 67 -14.68 -17.30 7.75
C ALA A 67 -14.24 -16.57 6.49
N LEU A 68 -12.93 -16.43 6.30
CA LEU A 68 -12.37 -15.68 5.19
C LEU A 68 -12.51 -16.41 3.85
N GLY A 69 -12.43 -17.75 3.86
CA GLY A 69 -12.68 -18.59 2.69
C GLY A 69 -14.10 -18.49 2.15
N GLU A 70 -15.11 -18.33 3.02
CA GLU A 70 -16.52 -18.18 2.61
C GLU A 70 -16.90 -16.73 2.27
N LEU A 71 -16.19 -15.74 2.84
CA LEU A 71 -16.50 -14.33 2.62
C LEU A 71 -15.90 -13.76 1.33
N LEU A 72 -14.88 -14.39 0.75
CA LEU A 72 -14.18 -13.87 -0.42
C LEU A 72 -14.85 -14.19 -1.77
N PRO A 73 -15.39 -15.41 -2.01
CA PRO A 73 -16.09 -15.74 -3.24
C PRO A 73 -17.27 -14.80 -3.50
N GLU A 74 -17.46 -14.40 -4.77
CA GLU A 74 -18.60 -13.57 -5.23
C GLU A 74 -18.78 -12.20 -4.56
N SER A 75 -17.76 -11.68 -3.87
CA SER A 75 -17.84 -10.37 -3.20
C SER A 75 -18.09 -9.22 -4.18
N GLU A 76 -19.14 -8.44 -3.92
CA GLU A 76 -19.35 -7.12 -4.52
C GLU A 76 -18.34 -6.09 -3.97
N PRO A 77 -18.12 -4.94 -4.65
CA PRO A 77 -17.14 -3.93 -4.22
C PRO A 77 -17.29 -3.52 -2.75
N LYS A 78 -18.53 -3.35 -2.29
CA LYS A 78 -18.88 -2.97 -0.91
C LYS A 78 -18.55 -4.05 0.11
N GLU A 79 -18.80 -5.32 -0.22
CA GLU A 79 -18.44 -6.45 0.64
C GLU A 79 -16.92 -6.61 0.73
N LEU A 80 -16.23 -6.42 -0.39
CA LEU A 80 -14.77 -6.46 -0.45
C LEU A 80 -14.15 -5.33 0.40
N VAL A 81 -14.75 -4.14 0.44
CA VAL A 81 -14.36 -3.07 1.37
C VAL A 81 -14.44 -3.56 2.82
N GLY A 82 -15.60 -4.10 3.23
CA GLY A 82 -15.78 -4.63 4.59
C GLY A 82 -14.76 -5.72 4.93
N PHE A 83 -14.48 -6.60 3.98
CA PHE A 83 -13.49 -7.66 4.12
C PHE A 83 -12.06 -7.12 4.29
N LEU A 84 -11.64 -6.16 3.47
CA LEU A 84 -10.32 -5.53 3.56
C LEU A 84 -10.14 -4.77 4.88
N VAL A 85 -11.20 -4.12 5.38
CA VAL A 85 -11.18 -3.46 6.70
C VAL A 85 -10.98 -4.50 7.82
N LEU A 86 -11.58 -5.68 7.71
CA LEU A 86 -11.37 -6.78 8.65
C LEU A 86 -9.92 -7.27 8.64
N LEU A 87 -9.34 -7.48 7.46
CA LEU A 87 -7.93 -7.87 7.34
C LEU A 87 -6.99 -6.80 7.92
N ASN A 88 -7.28 -5.52 7.69
CA ASN A 88 -6.51 -4.43 8.30
C ASN A 88 -6.58 -4.47 9.82
N GLN A 89 -7.76 -4.72 10.41
CA GLN A 89 -7.89 -4.90 11.86
C GLN A 89 -7.07 -6.09 12.36
N LEU A 90 -7.11 -7.22 11.65
CA LEU A 90 -6.36 -8.43 11.99
C LEU A 90 -4.84 -8.17 11.97
N ILE A 91 -4.33 -7.49 10.94
CA ILE A 91 -2.91 -7.12 10.84
C ILE A 91 -2.52 -6.16 11.95
N CYS A 92 -3.29 -5.09 12.18
CA CYS A 92 -2.99 -4.11 13.22
C CYS A 92 -3.04 -4.72 14.64
N LYS A 93 -3.95 -5.67 14.89
CA LYS A 93 -4.10 -6.29 16.21
C LYS A 93 -3.09 -7.42 16.46
N PHE A 94 -2.79 -8.24 15.46
CA PHE A 94 -2.01 -9.47 15.65
C PHE A 94 -0.65 -9.48 14.94
N GLY A 95 -0.33 -8.44 14.15
CA GLY A 95 0.95 -8.28 13.49
C GLY A 95 1.30 -9.46 12.58
N THR A 96 2.48 -10.04 12.78
CA THR A 96 2.99 -11.13 11.93
C THR A 96 2.29 -12.47 12.12
N LEU A 97 1.45 -12.63 13.16
CA LEU A 97 0.73 -13.88 13.43
C LEU A 97 -0.32 -14.22 12.35
N VAL A 98 -0.78 -13.24 11.58
CA VAL A 98 -1.77 -13.44 10.52
C VAL A 98 -1.15 -13.74 9.15
N ARG A 99 0.17 -13.93 9.09
CA ARG A 99 0.91 -14.14 7.83
C ARG A 99 0.34 -15.28 7.01
N ASP A 100 0.21 -16.46 7.60
CA ASP A 100 -0.22 -17.67 6.88
C ASP A 100 -1.63 -17.49 6.31
N ILE A 101 -2.52 -16.84 7.08
CA ILE A 101 -3.88 -16.50 6.66
C ILE A 101 -3.84 -15.54 5.46
N LEU A 102 -2.98 -14.51 5.51
CA LEU A 102 -2.84 -13.54 4.43
C LEU A 102 -2.26 -14.16 3.15
N GLU A 103 -1.28 -15.04 3.28
CA GLU A 103 -0.69 -15.74 2.14
C GLU A 103 -1.74 -16.61 1.41
N GLU A 104 -2.69 -17.18 2.15
CA GLU A 104 -3.82 -17.94 1.59
C GLU A 104 -4.85 -17.04 0.86
N VAL A 105 -5.26 -15.91 1.46
CA VAL A 105 -6.35 -15.08 0.90
C VAL A 105 -5.88 -14.02 -0.09
N TYR A 106 -4.62 -13.57 -0.01
CA TYR A 106 -4.10 -12.47 -0.82
C TYR A 106 -4.24 -12.68 -2.33
N PRO A 107 -3.92 -13.85 -2.92
CA PRO A 107 -4.04 -14.05 -4.36
C PRO A 107 -5.45 -13.79 -4.90
N ALA A 108 -6.47 -14.26 -4.19
CA ALA A 108 -7.86 -14.07 -4.58
C ALA A 108 -8.30 -12.60 -4.41
N ILE A 109 -7.87 -11.93 -3.33
CA ILE A 109 -8.09 -10.48 -3.15
C ILE A 109 -7.44 -9.68 -4.28
N ALA A 110 -6.17 -9.95 -4.57
CA ALA A 110 -5.40 -9.22 -5.59
C ALA A 110 -6.03 -9.41 -6.97
N SER A 111 -6.36 -10.65 -7.35
CA SER A 111 -7.05 -10.94 -8.61
C SER A 111 -8.40 -10.23 -8.69
N ARG A 112 -9.20 -10.24 -7.61
CA ARG A 112 -10.51 -9.58 -7.59
C ARG A 112 -10.38 -8.07 -7.69
N ALA A 113 -9.50 -7.44 -6.90
CA ALA A 113 -9.25 -6.01 -6.93
C ALA A 113 -8.78 -5.56 -8.32
N LEU A 114 -7.84 -6.28 -8.94
CA LEU A 114 -7.34 -5.96 -10.29
C LEU A 114 -8.39 -6.16 -11.40
N SER A 115 -9.43 -6.97 -11.16
CA SER A 115 -10.53 -7.16 -12.10
C SER A 115 -11.62 -6.09 -11.99
N ILE A 116 -11.83 -5.54 -10.77
CA ILE A 116 -12.86 -4.53 -10.49
C ILE A 116 -12.31 -3.11 -10.68
N LEU A 117 -11.10 -2.86 -10.18
CA LEU A 117 -10.54 -1.51 -10.18
C LEU A 117 -10.15 -1.12 -11.60
N PRO A 118 -10.61 0.06 -12.08
CA PRO A 118 -10.25 0.52 -13.40
C PRO A 118 -8.75 0.79 -13.49
N ARG A 119 -8.18 0.46 -14.65
CA ARG A 119 -6.75 0.65 -14.97
C ARG A 119 -6.40 2.08 -15.40
N SER A 120 -7.41 2.93 -15.57
CA SER A 120 -7.32 4.34 -15.99
C SER A 120 -8.24 5.18 -15.11
N GLU A 121 -8.09 6.51 -15.18
CA GLU A 121 -8.91 7.46 -14.43
C GLU A 121 -10.39 7.07 -14.45
N MET A 122 -11.02 7.06 -13.28
CA MET A 122 -12.47 6.97 -13.16
C MET A 122 -13.07 8.28 -13.65
N GLU A 123 -13.18 8.44 -14.96
CA GLU A 123 -13.88 9.55 -15.56
C GLU A 123 -15.38 9.33 -15.40
N SER A 124 -16.06 10.29 -14.79
CA SER A 124 -17.52 10.34 -14.75
C SER A 124 -18.04 10.65 -16.16
N GLY A 125 -18.19 9.62 -16.98
CA GLY A 125 -18.85 9.74 -18.28
C GLY A 125 -20.36 10.05 -18.11
N PRO A 126 -21.01 10.65 -19.12
CA PRO A 126 -22.45 10.88 -19.09
C PRO A 126 -23.16 9.51 -19.15
N GLY A 127 -23.60 9.03 -17.98
CA GLY A 127 -24.25 7.72 -17.82
C GLY A 127 -23.72 6.86 -16.67
N SER A 128 -22.61 7.24 -16.02
CA SER A 128 -22.12 6.52 -14.84
C SER A 128 -22.93 6.87 -13.58
N CYS A 129 -23.38 5.85 -12.84
CA CYS A 129 -24.06 6.05 -11.58
C CYS A 129 -23.09 6.65 -10.55
N ALA A 130 -23.41 7.83 -10.02
CA ALA A 130 -22.56 8.51 -9.04
C ALA A 130 -22.31 7.68 -7.78
N GLU A 131 -23.18 6.71 -7.46
CA GLU A 131 -23.03 5.79 -6.34
C GLU A 131 -21.99 4.71 -6.61
N GLU A 132 -22.04 4.06 -7.77
CA GLU A 132 -21.06 3.05 -8.19
C GLU A 132 -19.64 3.63 -8.23
N ILE A 133 -19.48 4.85 -8.75
CA ILE A 133 -18.17 5.53 -8.74
C ILE A 133 -17.66 5.72 -7.31
N ARG A 134 -18.52 6.14 -6.38
CA ARG A 134 -18.13 6.34 -4.97
C ARG A 134 -17.71 5.03 -4.32
N GLU A 135 -18.43 3.93 -4.58
CA GLU A 135 -18.09 2.62 -4.02
C GLU A 135 -16.75 2.11 -4.55
N LEU A 136 -16.49 2.29 -5.85
CA LEU A 136 -15.21 1.93 -6.46
C LEU A 136 -14.04 2.78 -5.94
N GLN A 137 -14.25 4.08 -5.72
CA GLN A 137 -13.25 4.96 -5.11
C GLN A 137 -12.94 4.55 -3.67
N GLU A 138 -13.96 4.19 -2.89
CA GLU A 138 -13.76 3.71 -1.53
C GLU A 138 -13.02 2.37 -1.50
N LEU A 139 -13.39 1.43 -2.40
CA LEU A 139 -12.67 0.18 -2.56
C LEU A 139 -11.20 0.42 -2.91
N GLN A 140 -10.91 1.31 -3.86
CA GLN A 140 -9.54 1.66 -4.24
C GLN A 140 -8.73 2.17 -3.03
N ARG A 141 -9.31 3.11 -2.26
CA ARG A 141 -8.68 3.69 -1.08
C ARG A 141 -8.38 2.63 -0.02
N ILE A 142 -9.34 1.77 0.29
CA ILE A 142 -9.20 0.71 1.28
C ILE A 142 -8.23 -0.37 0.80
N PHE A 143 -8.20 -0.66 -0.50
CA PHE A 143 -7.24 -1.60 -1.09
C PHE A 143 -5.80 -1.10 -0.98
N PHE A 144 -5.51 0.16 -1.33
CA PHE A 144 -4.17 0.73 -1.11
C PHE A 144 -3.81 0.78 0.37
N THR A 145 -4.78 1.07 1.25
CA THR A 145 -4.57 1.01 2.70
C THR A 145 -4.18 -0.41 3.14
N PHE A 146 -4.83 -1.44 2.60
CA PHE A 146 -4.50 -2.83 2.88
C PHE A 146 -3.08 -3.21 2.44
N LEU A 147 -2.68 -2.85 1.22
CA LEU A 147 -1.30 -3.08 0.75
C LEU A 147 -0.29 -2.34 1.63
N HIS A 148 -0.61 -1.12 2.04
CA HIS A 148 0.23 -0.33 2.93
C HIS A 148 0.36 -0.95 4.31
N VAL A 149 -0.74 -1.44 4.88
CA VAL A 149 -0.76 -2.12 6.19
C VAL A 149 0.06 -3.41 6.13
N ILE A 150 -0.07 -4.23 5.08
CA ILE A 150 0.78 -5.42 4.87
C ILE A 150 2.27 -5.03 4.86
N ALA A 151 2.65 -4.06 4.02
CA ALA A 151 4.05 -3.68 3.90
C ALA A 151 4.61 -3.21 5.25
N THR A 152 3.91 -2.28 5.90
CA THR A 152 4.39 -1.63 7.14
C THR A 152 4.41 -2.52 8.38
N HIS A 153 3.70 -3.66 8.38
CA HIS A 153 3.67 -4.64 9.47
C HIS A 153 4.59 -5.86 9.24
N GLU A 154 5.65 -5.70 8.44
CA GLU A 154 6.66 -6.75 8.19
C GLU A 154 6.10 -8.01 7.51
N LEU A 155 5.05 -7.84 6.72
CA LEU A 155 4.35 -8.89 5.98
C LEU A 155 4.58 -8.79 4.47
N SER A 156 5.65 -8.13 4.03
CA SER A 156 5.98 -7.99 2.60
C SER A 156 6.20 -9.32 1.87
N SER A 157 6.45 -10.44 2.60
CA SER A 157 6.51 -11.79 2.03
C SER A 157 5.17 -12.23 1.42
N VAL A 158 4.04 -11.71 1.91
CA VAL A 158 2.70 -12.01 1.39
C VAL A 158 2.59 -11.66 -0.10
N PHE A 159 3.26 -10.60 -0.55
CA PHE A 159 3.28 -10.21 -1.97
C PHE A 159 4.06 -11.19 -2.85
N LEU A 160 4.92 -12.03 -2.26
CA LEU A 160 5.76 -13.01 -2.96
C LEU A 160 5.17 -14.43 -2.91
N CYS A 161 3.93 -14.56 -2.42
CA CYS A 161 3.22 -15.82 -2.33
C CYS A 161 3.19 -16.52 -3.73
N PRO A 162 3.58 -17.80 -3.84
CA PRO A 162 3.67 -18.51 -5.12
C PRO A 162 2.36 -18.49 -5.93
N GLN A 163 1.23 -18.58 -5.24
CA GLN A 163 -0.11 -18.54 -5.83
C GLN A 163 -0.46 -17.16 -6.42
N GLY A 164 0.22 -16.09 -5.99
CA GLY A 164 -0.01 -14.70 -6.40
C GLY A 164 0.93 -14.18 -7.49
N ILE A 165 1.88 -14.99 -7.98
CA ILE A 165 2.91 -14.55 -8.95
C ILE A 165 2.30 -13.95 -10.22
N GLY A 166 1.17 -14.50 -10.69
CA GLY A 166 0.47 -14.00 -11.88
C GLY A 166 -0.02 -12.55 -11.75
N CYS A 167 -0.29 -12.09 -10.52
CA CYS A 167 -0.73 -10.73 -10.25
C CYS A 167 0.43 -9.79 -9.87
N PHE A 168 1.60 -10.32 -9.50
CA PHE A 168 2.71 -9.54 -8.94
C PHE A 168 3.12 -8.34 -9.82
N ASN A 169 3.39 -8.59 -11.10
CA ASN A 169 3.81 -7.53 -12.03
C ASN A 169 2.74 -6.45 -12.17
N MET A 170 1.47 -6.86 -12.24
CA MET A 170 0.35 -5.94 -12.35
C MET A 170 0.18 -5.10 -11.07
N MET A 171 0.38 -5.71 -9.91
CA MET A 171 0.40 -5.02 -8.62
C MET A 171 1.53 -4.00 -8.50
N MET A 172 2.74 -4.34 -8.95
CA MET A 172 3.88 -3.41 -8.95
C MET A 172 3.62 -2.21 -9.88
N GLN A 173 3.03 -2.45 -11.05
CA GLN A 173 2.65 -1.37 -11.97
C GLN A 173 1.53 -0.49 -11.40
N LEU A 174 0.51 -1.10 -10.76
CA LEU A 174 -0.56 -0.37 -10.09
C LEU A 174 -0.03 0.56 -8.99
N LEU A 175 0.86 0.04 -8.13
CA LEU A 175 1.49 0.82 -7.06
C LEU A 175 2.36 1.96 -7.63
N LEU A 176 3.13 1.69 -8.68
CA LEU A 176 3.99 2.67 -9.32
C LEU A 176 3.18 3.80 -9.95
N ASP A 177 2.13 3.47 -10.70
CA ASP A 177 1.26 4.48 -11.29
C ASP A 177 0.57 5.32 -10.21
N ALA A 178 0.06 4.67 -9.16
CA ALA A 178 -0.55 5.35 -8.03
C ALA A 178 0.42 6.28 -7.30
N CYS A 179 1.70 5.93 -7.13
CA CYS A 179 2.71 6.85 -6.55
C CYS A 179 2.86 8.15 -7.34
N CYS A 180 2.82 8.04 -8.67
CA CYS A 180 3.19 9.11 -9.58
C CYS A 180 2.02 10.04 -9.88
N ASN A 181 0.83 9.46 -10.10
CA ASN A 181 -0.25 10.12 -10.83
C ASN A 181 -1.58 10.18 -10.06
N HIS A 182 -1.70 9.52 -8.91
CA HIS A 182 -2.99 9.45 -8.21
C HIS A 182 -3.46 10.83 -7.69
N LYS A 183 -4.75 11.16 -7.83
CA LYS A 183 -5.30 12.46 -7.42
C LYS A 183 -5.25 12.68 -5.91
N ASP A 184 -5.49 11.63 -5.14
CA ASP A 184 -5.34 11.65 -3.68
C ASP A 184 -3.86 11.52 -3.27
N ILE A 185 -3.33 12.61 -2.68
CA ILE A 185 -1.96 12.70 -2.17
C ILE A 185 -1.68 11.69 -1.05
N LEU A 186 -2.69 11.32 -0.25
CA LEU A 186 -2.52 10.34 0.82
C LEU A 186 -2.30 8.93 0.26
N ILE A 187 -2.99 8.57 -0.83
CA ILE A 187 -2.75 7.31 -1.54
C ILE A 187 -1.37 7.29 -2.17
N ARG A 188 -0.95 8.39 -2.83
CA ARG A 188 0.43 8.53 -3.35
C ARG A 188 1.46 8.29 -2.24
N LYS A 189 1.27 8.94 -1.09
CA LYS A 189 2.15 8.81 0.08
C LYS A 189 2.22 7.36 0.56
N ALA A 190 1.08 6.70 0.74
CA ALA A 190 1.02 5.30 1.16
C ALA A 190 1.76 4.39 0.17
N CYS A 191 1.62 4.62 -1.14
CA CYS A 191 2.32 3.83 -2.15
C CYS A 191 3.85 4.05 -2.12
N VAL A 192 4.31 5.29 -1.88
CA VAL A 192 5.75 5.57 -1.69
C VAL A 192 6.27 4.86 -0.43
N GLN A 193 5.50 4.87 0.66
CA GLN A 193 5.83 4.17 1.90
C GLN A 193 5.89 2.64 1.71
N ILE A 194 5.01 2.07 0.89
CA ILE A 194 5.11 0.67 0.46
C ILE A 194 6.46 0.43 -0.21
N PHE A 195 6.82 1.19 -1.26
CA PHE A 195 8.10 0.98 -1.94
C PHE A 195 9.32 1.15 -1.03
N ILE A 196 9.32 2.15 -0.14
CA ILE A 196 10.37 2.30 0.88
C ILE A 196 10.54 1.00 1.67
N ARG A 197 9.43 0.40 2.11
CA ARG A 197 9.47 -0.82 2.90
C ARG A 197 9.89 -2.04 2.07
N LEU A 198 9.42 -2.15 0.83
CA LEU A 198 9.84 -3.22 -0.09
C LEU A 198 11.35 -3.16 -0.38
N ILE A 199 11.90 -1.96 -0.63
CA ILE A 199 13.35 -1.78 -0.81
C ILE A 199 14.13 -2.20 0.44
N LYS A 200 13.62 -1.88 1.63
CA LYS A 200 14.25 -2.29 2.90
C LYS A 200 14.25 -3.81 3.07
N ASP A 201 13.15 -4.47 2.72
CA ASP A 201 12.92 -5.89 2.97
C ASP A 201 13.52 -6.81 1.90
N TRP A 202 13.53 -6.38 0.64
CA TRP A 202 13.89 -7.22 -0.51
C TRP A 202 15.31 -7.00 -1.00
N CYS A 203 15.96 -5.90 -0.61
CA CYS A 203 17.35 -5.60 -0.97
C CYS A 203 18.23 -5.66 0.29
N ALA A 204 19.12 -6.64 0.38
CA ALA A 204 19.97 -6.85 1.57
C ALA A 204 21.07 -5.77 1.73
N GLY A 205 21.46 -5.09 0.65
CA GLY A 205 22.47 -4.03 0.64
C GLY A 205 23.18 -3.95 -0.72
N PRO A 206 24.21 -3.09 -0.89
CA PRO A 206 24.80 -2.83 -2.20
C PRO A 206 25.41 -4.07 -2.87
N TYR A 207 25.94 -4.98 -2.03
CA TYR A 207 26.56 -6.25 -2.42
C TYR A 207 25.74 -7.48 -1.96
N GLY A 208 24.54 -7.26 -1.43
CA GLY A 208 23.70 -8.32 -0.91
C GLY A 208 22.81 -8.94 -1.99
N GLU A 209 22.37 -10.18 -1.76
CA GLU A 209 21.38 -10.82 -2.63
C GLU A 209 20.05 -10.07 -2.59
N GLU A 210 19.41 -10.02 -3.75
CA GLU A 210 18.07 -9.50 -3.91
C GLU A 210 17.06 -10.64 -3.82
N LYS A 211 16.03 -10.48 -2.98
CA LYS A 211 14.98 -11.51 -2.79
C LYS A 211 14.07 -11.67 -4.01
N VAL A 212 13.93 -10.60 -4.82
CA VAL A 212 13.04 -10.57 -5.98
C VAL A 212 13.86 -10.20 -7.22
N PRO A 213 14.18 -11.16 -8.10
CA PRO A 213 15.04 -10.91 -9.24
C PRO A 213 14.57 -9.72 -10.10
N GLY A 214 15.46 -8.74 -10.30
CA GLY A 214 15.21 -7.57 -11.15
C GLY A 214 14.50 -6.42 -10.44
N PHE A 215 14.13 -6.56 -9.17
CA PHE A 215 13.46 -5.50 -8.41
C PHE A 215 14.37 -4.26 -8.24
N ARG A 216 15.69 -4.42 -8.06
CA ARG A 216 16.65 -3.32 -7.95
C ARG A 216 16.72 -2.52 -9.24
N SER A 217 16.68 -3.21 -10.39
CA SER A 217 16.60 -2.58 -11.71
C SER A 217 15.31 -1.80 -11.85
N PHE A 218 14.16 -2.42 -11.52
CA PHE A 218 12.86 -1.76 -11.56
C PHE A 218 12.82 -0.49 -10.69
N ILE A 219 13.34 -0.57 -9.45
CA ILE A 219 13.34 0.58 -8.54
C ILE A 219 14.27 1.69 -9.06
N THR A 220 15.48 1.34 -9.48
CA THR A 220 16.46 2.33 -9.96
C THR A 220 16.01 2.96 -11.26
N GLU A 221 15.58 2.14 -12.22
CA GLU A 221 15.33 2.58 -13.58
C GLU A 221 13.95 3.22 -13.76
N THR A 222 12.96 2.72 -13.03
CA THR A 222 11.55 3.10 -13.21
C THR A 222 11.04 3.93 -12.04
N PHE A 223 11.10 3.43 -10.81
CA PHE A 223 10.53 4.13 -9.64
C PHE A 223 11.25 5.44 -9.34
N ALA A 224 12.59 5.43 -9.29
CA ALA A 224 13.37 6.64 -9.04
C ALA A 224 13.15 7.70 -10.13
N MET A 225 12.98 7.28 -11.39
CA MET A 225 12.71 8.22 -12.48
C MET A 225 11.31 8.78 -12.43
N ARG A 226 10.29 7.92 -12.41
CA ARG A 226 8.90 8.35 -12.51
C ARG A 226 8.44 9.05 -11.24
N CYS A 227 8.63 8.43 -10.08
CA CYS A 227 8.15 8.97 -8.81
C CYS A 227 9.12 10.00 -8.23
N CYS A 228 10.41 9.67 -8.14
CA CYS A 228 11.34 10.51 -7.41
C CYS A 228 11.81 11.73 -8.21
N LEU A 229 11.70 11.76 -9.55
CA LEU A 229 12.12 12.90 -10.39
C LEU A 229 10.97 13.53 -11.17
N TYR A 230 10.33 12.80 -12.08
CA TYR A 230 9.34 13.39 -12.98
C TYR A 230 8.07 13.84 -12.25
N SER A 231 7.58 13.04 -11.31
CA SER A 231 6.37 13.34 -10.56
C SER A 231 6.50 14.60 -9.67
N VAL A 232 7.71 14.91 -9.18
CA VAL A 232 7.96 16.17 -8.43
C VAL A 232 8.24 17.35 -9.35
N LEU A 233 8.65 17.12 -10.59
CA LEU A 233 8.82 18.18 -11.59
C LEU A 233 7.48 18.61 -12.21
N ASP A 234 6.46 17.77 -12.14
CA ASP A 234 5.13 18.09 -12.64
C ASP A 234 4.52 19.30 -11.91
N LYS A 235 3.75 20.11 -12.64
CA LYS A 235 3.13 21.34 -12.11
C LYS A 235 2.06 21.05 -11.07
N SER A 236 1.42 19.88 -11.13
CA SER A 236 0.44 19.42 -10.14
C SER A 236 1.05 19.19 -8.75
N PHE A 237 2.38 19.08 -8.65
CA PHE A 237 3.06 18.88 -7.37
C PHE A 237 3.29 20.21 -6.65
N GLU A 238 2.32 20.65 -5.86
CA GLU A 238 2.35 21.96 -5.19
C GLU A 238 3.09 21.97 -3.84
N PHE A 239 4.29 22.56 -3.79
CA PHE A 239 5.09 22.65 -2.56
C PHE A 239 4.49 23.54 -1.45
N ARG A 240 3.41 24.27 -1.74
CA ARG A 240 2.70 25.08 -0.74
C ARG A 240 1.67 24.25 0.05
N ASP A 241 1.21 23.15 -0.52
CA ASP A 241 0.26 22.25 0.12
C ASP A 241 0.96 21.36 1.17
N ALA A 242 0.36 21.28 2.36
CA ALA A 242 0.95 20.54 3.47
C ALA A 242 1.01 19.04 3.20
N ASN A 243 -0.03 18.45 2.57
CA ASN A 243 -0.04 17.02 2.26
C ASN A 243 1.02 16.67 1.22
N THR A 244 1.20 17.55 0.22
CA THR A 244 2.22 17.42 -0.82
C THR A 244 3.63 17.54 -0.22
N MET A 245 3.84 18.41 0.77
CA MET A 245 5.10 18.49 1.52
C MET A 245 5.39 17.27 2.39
N VAL A 246 4.35 16.58 2.88
CA VAL A 246 4.50 15.29 3.56
C VAL A 246 4.88 14.20 2.55
N LEU A 247 4.18 14.09 1.42
CA LEU A 247 4.53 13.19 0.33
C LEU A 247 5.96 13.41 -0.15
N PHE A 248 6.37 14.66 -0.34
CA PHE A 248 7.73 15.01 -0.73
C PHE A 248 8.77 14.51 0.27
N GLY A 249 8.45 14.56 1.58
CA GLY A 249 9.30 13.97 2.61
C GLY A 249 9.51 12.47 2.41
N GLU A 250 8.45 11.72 2.11
CA GLU A 250 8.55 10.29 1.82
C GLU A 250 9.35 10.02 0.53
N ILE A 251 9.19 10.84 -0.51
CA ILE A 251 9.98 10.72 -1.74
C ILE A 251 11.49 10.90 -1.45
N VAL A 252 11.86 11.90 -0.65
CA VAL A 252 13.25 12.09 -0.22
C VAL A 252 13.74 10.92 0.64
N GLN A 253 12.89 10.38 1.52
CA GLN A 253 13.21 9.19 2.30
C GLN A 253 13.42 7.96 1.41
N ALA A 254 12.65 7.81 0.33
CA ALA A 254 12.84 6.74 -0.64
C ALA A 254 14.20 6.87 -1.35
N GLN A 255 14.59 8.07 -1.76
CA GLN A 255 15.92 8.32 -2.33
C GLN A 255 17.05 7.96 -1.35
N LYS A 256 16.89 8.31 -0.07
CA LYS A 256 17.86 7.96 0.98
C LYS A 256 17.99 6.44 1.16
N VAL A 257 16.86 5.73 1.21
CA VAL A 257 16.83 4.26 1.35
C VAL A 257 17.41 3.57 0.11
N MET A 258 17.12 4.07 -1.10
CA MET A 258 17.75 3.58 -2.32
C MET A 258 19.27 3.74 -2.27
N TYR A 259 19.77 4.90 -1.83
CA TYR A 259 21.21 5.09 -1.65
C TYR A 259 21.80 4.14 -0.61
N GLU A 260 21.16 3.98 0.56
CA GLU A 260 21.62 3.06 1.61
C GLU A 260 21.69 1.61 1.12
N LYS A 261 20.74 1.19 0.29
CA LYS A 261 20.65 -0.18 -0.22
C LYS A 261 21.44 -0.43 -1.49
N PHE A 262 21.63 0.55 -2.36
CA PHE A 262 22.24 0.35 -3.69
C PHE A 262 23.62 1.02 -3.81
N GLY A 263 24.00 1.86 -2.85
CA GLY A 263 25.30 2.54 -2.83
C GLY A 263 25.50 3.50 -4.00
N ASN A 264 26.75 3.58 -4.45
CA ASN A 264 27.17 4.57 -5.45
C ASN A 264 26.56 4.33 -6.84
N ASP A 265 26.17 3.10 -7.16
CA ASP A 265 25.51 2.79 -8.45
C ASP A 265 24.24 3.62 -8.65
N PHE A 266 23.48 3.83 -7.57
CA PHE A 266 22.29 4.67 -7.59
C PHE A 266 22.62 6.15 -7.83
N LEU A 267 23.71 6.64 -7.25
CA LEU A 267 24.16 8.03 -7.45
C LEU A 267 24.56 8.27 -8.90
N VAL A 268 25.39 7.39 -9.46
CA VAL A 268 25.83 7.47 -10.86
C VAL A 268 24.61 7.46 -11.79
N TYR A 269 23.67 6.55 -11.55
CA TYR A 269 22.44 6.49 -12.32
C TYR A 269 21.66 7.81 -12.20
N LEU A 270 21.41 8.31 -11.00
CA LEU A 270 20.61 9.52 -10.79
C LEU A 270 21.27 10.77 -11.41
N VAL A 271 22.59 10.91 -11.32
CA VAL A 271 23.33 12.01 -11.96
C VAL A 271 23.17 11.96 -13.48
N SER A 272 23.27 10.77 -14.09
CA SER A 272 23.04 10.62 -15.54
C SER A 272 21.64 11.09 -15.95
N LYS A 273 20.65 10.95 -15.05
CA LYS A 273 19.26 11.34 -15.30
C LYS A 273 18.99 12.80 -14.99
N PHE A 274 19.69 13.38 -14.02
CA PHE A 274 19.69 14.83 -13.83
C PHE A 274 20.22 15.57 -15.06
N GLN A 275 21.21 15.02 -15.76
CA GLN A 275 21.69 15.59 -17.03
C GLN A 275 20.59 15.60 -18.10
N ASN A 276 19.74 14.56 -18.18
CA ASN A 276 18.62 14.53 -19.14
C ASN A 276 17.59 15.64 -18.90
N VAL A 277 17.43 16.09 -17.66
CA VAL A 277 16.57 17.25 -17.30
C VAL A 277 17.34 18.58 -17.29
N ARG A 278 18.55 18.60 -17.87
CA ARG A 278 19.45 19.77 -17.99
C ARG A 278 19.86 20.38 -16.65
N CYS A 279 19.97 19.55 -15.61
CA CYS A 279 20.49 19.98 -14.33
C CYS A 279 21.97 20.37 -14.45
N PRO A 280 22.38 21.55 -13.95
CA PRO A 280 23.79 21.92 -13.82
C PRO A 280 24.59 20.89 -13.01
N GLN A 281 25.81 20.61 -13.45
CA GLN A 281 26.65 19.57 -12.84
C GLN A 281 26.97 19.88 -11.36
N ASP A 282 27.20 21.15 -11.02
CA ASP A 282 27.47 21.59 -9.65
C ASP A 282 26.30 21.30 -8.70
N LEU A 283 25.06 21.42 -9.18
CA LEU A 283 23.87 21.11 -8.40
C LEU A 283 23.65 19.61 -8.25
N ALA A 284 23.95 18.83 -9.30
CA ALA A 284 23.90 17.37 -9.24
C ALA A 284 24.94 16.79 -8.25
N GLU A 285 26.15 17.35 -8.24
CA GLU A 285 27.21 16.96 -7.29
C GLU A 285 26.84 17.34 -5.85
N GLN A 286 26.33 18.55 -5.62
CA GLN A 286 25.83 18.98 -4.31
C GLN A 286 24.67 18.11 -3.81
N TYR A 287 23.75 17.72 -4.71
CA TYR A 287 22.68 16.79 -4.37
C TYR A 287 23.26 15.45 -3.87
N CYS A 288 24.23 14.89 -4.60
CA CYS A 288 24.85 13.62 -4.22
C CYS A 288 25.52 13.71 -2.85
N GLN A 289 26.27 14.79 -2.58
CA GLN A 289 26.89 15.02 -1.27
C GLN A 289 25.84 15.09 -0.14
N LYS A 290 24.72 15.79 -0.37
CA LYS A 290 23.63 15.88 0.62
C LYS A 290 22.94 14.53 0.84
N LEU A 291 22.76 13.73 -0.21
CA LEU A 291 22.15 12.41 -0.12
C LEU A 291 23.06 11.42 0.64
N GLN A 292 24.37 11.54 0.48
CA GLN A 292 25.37 10.78 1.23
C GLN A 292 25.42 11.18 2.71
N GLY A 293 25.21 12.48 3.01
CA GLY A 293 25.18 13.00 4.38
C GLY A 293 23.98 12.53 5.22
N ASN A 294 24.06 12.75 6.53
CA ASN A 294 23.03 12.32 7.49
C ASN A 294 21.97 13.40 7.81
N ASP A 295 22.11 14.61 7.26
CA ASP A 295 21.16 15.70 7.49
C ASP A 295 19.97 15.61 6.51
N PHE A 296 18.94 14.89 6.95
CA PHE A 296 17.69 14.72 6.20
C PHE A 296 17.00 16.06 5.89
N LYS A 297 17.05 17.02 6.82
CA LYS A 297 16.38 18.32 6.64
C LYS A 297 17.10 19.13 5.56
N ALA A 298 18.43 19.14 5.57
CA ALA A 298 19.23 19.77 4.52
C ALA A 298 19.04 19.10 3.17
N LEU A 299 18.98 17.77 3.11
CA LEU A 299 18.67 17.04 1.87
C LEU A 299 17.30 17.43 1.31
N LYS A 300 16.26 17.39 2.14
CA LYS A 300 14.89 17.75 1.74
C LYS A 300 14.82 19.19 1.22
N SER A 301 15.39 20.13 1.97
CA SER A 301 15.45 21.56 1.58
C SER A 301 16.19 21.76 0.26
N PHE A 302 17.36 21.13 0.10
CA PHE A 302 18.15 21.23 -1.11
C PHE A 302 17.40 20.65 -2.31
N TYR A 303 16.80 19.48 -2.15
CA TYR A 303 16.07 18.83 -3.23
C TYR A 303 14.84 19.64 -3.67
N GLN A 304 14.11 20.25 -2.73
CA GLN A 304 13.01 21.15 -3.08
C GLN A 304 13.50 22.32 -3.93
N SER A 305 14.57 23.01 -3.49
CA SER A 305 15.15 24.13 -4.24
C SER A 305 15.63 23.69 -5.62
N LEU A 306 16.22 22.50 -5.73
CA LEU A 306 16.64 21.92 -7.00
C LEU A 306 15.45 21.74 -7.95
N VAL A 307 14.38 21.09 -7.49
CA VAL A 307 13.17 20.87 -8.29
C VAL A 307 12.54 22.20 -8.74
N GLU A 308 12.44 23.19 -7.84
CA GLU A 308 11.91 24.51 -8.16
C GLU A 308 12.74 25.24 -9.24
N LYS A 309 14.07 25.07 -9.27
CA LYS A 309 14.95 25.62 -10.32
C LYS A 309 14.82 24.89 -11.66
N LEU A 310 14.53 23.59 -11.65
CA LEU A 310 14.43 22.77 -12.86
C LEU A 310 13.07 22.94 -13.57
N ARG A 311 11.98 23.21 -12.85
CA ARG A 311 10.63 23.39 -13.43
C ARG A 311 10.54 24.46 -14.54
N PRO A 312 11.10 25.68 -14.39
CA PRO A 312 11.06 26.71 -15.43
C PRO A 312 11.82 26.31 -16.71
N GLN A 313 12.93 25.57 -16.58
CA GLN A 313 13.81 25.21 -17.70
C GLN A 313 13.17 24.17 -18.65
N GLN A 314 12.26 23.34 -18.15
CA GLN A 314 11.49 22.41 -18.98
C GLN A 314 10.34 23.08 -19.75
N ASN A 315 9.73 24.14 -19.20
CA ASN A 315 8.64 24.85 -19.88
C ASN A 315 9.13 25.68 -21.08
N GLY A 316 10.36 26.20 -21.04
CA GLY A 316 10.96 26.90 -22.19
C GLY A 316 11.31 26.00 -23.38
N SER A 317 11.30 24.67 -23.21
CA SER A 317 11.63 23.70 -24.26
C SER A 317 10.42 23.04 -24.91
N LEU A 318 9.23 23.12 -24.30
CA LEU A 318 7.96 22.69 -24.90
C LEU A 318 7.32 23.75 -25.83
N VAL A 319 7.85 24.98 -25.86
CA VAL A 319 7.38 26.05 -26.77
C VAL A 319 8.13 26.03 -28.12
N PHE A 320 9.14 25.17 -28.28
CA PHE A 320 9.95 25.04 -29.51
C PHE A 320 10.00 23.63 -30.10
N ARG A 321 8.94 22.83 -29.93
CA ARG A 321 8.71 21.61 -30.71
C ARG A 321 7.26 21.48 -31.11
#